data_AF-A0A0V8HHG3-F1
#
_entry.id   AF-A0A0V8HHG3-F1
#
_cell.length_a   1.000
_cell.length_b   1.000
_cell.length_c   1.000
_cell.angle_alpha   90.00
_cell.angle_beta   90.00
_cell.angle_gamma   90.00
#
_symmetry.space_group_name_H-M   'P 1'
#
loop_
_entity.id
_entity.type
_entity.pdbx_description
1 polymer ?
#
loop_
_entity_poly.entity_id
_entity_poly.type
_entity_poly.pdbx_seq_one_letter_code
_entity_poly.pdbx_strand_id
1 'polypeptide(L)' 'MSNPLFRQARQAVNSAKQTASQGGNAEESINKAKNALSSAYANSNAAEQHQLRALQDELNTLQ' A
#
# COMPACT_ATOMS: atom_id res chain seq x y z
N MET A 1 5.05 11.95 14.60
CA MET A 1 5.91 12.05 13.42
C MET A 1 5.11 11.53 12.23
N SER A 2 4.67 12.40 11.32
CA SER A 2 3.90 11.98 10.13
C SER A 2 4.87 11.52 9.05
N ASN A 3 5.11 10.21 8.96
CA ASN A 3 5.97 9.65 7.93
C ASN A 3 5.29 9.81 6.55
N PRO A 4 5.85 10.63 5.63
CA PRO A 4 5.22 10.88 4.34
C PRO A 4 5.10 9.61 3.50
N LEU A 5 6.08 8.70 3.63
CA LEU A 5 6.09 7.43 2.92
C LEU A 5 4.97 6.51 3.39
N PHE A 6 4.69 6.47 4.70
CA PHE A 6 3.57 5.72 5.26
C PHE A 6 2.23 6.20 4.71
N ARG A 7 2.02 7.52 4.66
CA ARG A 7 0.81 8.14 4.09
C ARG A 7 0.66 7.80 2.61
N GLN A 8 1.76 7.87 1.86
CA GLN A 8 1.78 7.53 0.44
C GLN A 8 1.46 6.06 0.19
N ALA A 9 2.03 5.14 0.97
CA ALA A 9 1.74 3.71 0.88
C ALA A 9 0.26 3.42 1.16
N ARG A 10 -0.30 4.01 2.23
CA ARG A 10 -1.72 3.87 2.56
C ARG A 10 -2.63 4.41 1.46
N GLN A 11 -2.32 5.57 0.89
CA GLN A 11 -3.09 6.13 -0.23
C GLN A 11 -3.04 5.22 -1.46
N ALA A 12 -1.87 4.68 -1.81
CA ALA A 12 -1.71 3.81 -2.96
C ALA A 12 -2.54 2.51 -2.80
N VAL A 13 -2.52 1.90 -1.61
CA VAL A 13 -3.36 0.72 -1.32
C VAL A 13 -4.84 1.05 -1.42
N ASN A 14 -5.26 2.21 -0.91
CA ASN A 14 -6.66 2.62 -1.01
C ASN A 14 -7.09 2.88 -2.47
N SER A 15 -6.23 3.49 -3.27
CA SER A 15 -6.47 3.64 -4.72
C SER A 15 -6.57 2.29 -5.43
N ALA A 16 -5.71 1.33 -5.10
CA ALA A 16 -5.79 -0.02 -5.65
C ALA A 16 -7.11 -0.72 -5.29
N LYS A 17 -7.54 -0.64 -4.03
CA LYS A 17 -8.85 -1.14 -3.57
C LYS A 17 -10.00 -0.51 -4.33
N GLN A 18 -9.96 0.81 -4.52
CA GLN A 18 -11.00 1.52 -5.26
C GLN A 18 -11.05 1.11 -6.74
N THR A 19 -9.90 0.95 -7.38
CA THR A 19 -9.83 0.50 -8.79
C THR A 19 -10.33 -0.93 -8.94
N ALA A 20 -9.91 -1.84 -8.04
CA ALA A 20 -10.36 -3.22 -8.01
C ALA A 20 -11.89 -3.33 -7.81
N SER A 21 -12.43 -2.53 -6.89
CA SER A 21 -13.88 -2.49 -6.61
C SER A 21 -14.70 -1.95 -7.79
N GLN A 22 -14.12 -1.09 -8.63
CA GLN A 22 -14.78 -0.52 -9.80
C GLN A 22 -14.65 -1.39 -11.06
N GLY A 23 -14.08 -2.61 -10.96
CA GLY A 23 -13.90 -3.51 -12.09
C GLY A 23 -12.88 -3.01 -13.14
N GLY A 24 -12.06 -2.02 -12.77
CA GLY A 24 -10.97 -1.51 -13.61
C GLY A 24 -9.72 -2.38 -13.49
N ASN A 25 -8.75 -2.14 -14.37
CA ASN A 25 -7.47 -2.86 -14.34
C ASN A 25 -6.64 -2.42 -13.11
N ALA A 26 -6.79 -3.17 -12.02
CA ALA A 26 -6.19 -2.85 -10.72
C ALA A 26 -4.70 -3.20 -10.65
N GLU A 27 -4.15 -3.99 -11.58
CA GLU A 27 -2.76 -4.44 -11.56
C GLU A 27 -1.76 -3.28 -11.49
N GLU A 28 -1.96 -2.23 -12.28
CA GLU A 28 -1.12 -1.02 -12.27
C GLU A 28 -1.15 -0.33 -10.89
N SER A 29 -2.36 -0.21 -10.31
CA SER A 29 -2.54 0.38 -8.98
C SER A 29 -1.93 -0.50 -7.87
N ILE A 30 -2.04 -1.82 -8.00
CA ILE A 30 -1.46 -2.80 -7.08
C ILE A 30 0.07 -2.74 -7.15
N ASN A 31 0.66 -2.68 -8.35
CA ASN A 31 2.10 -2.55 -8.53
C ASN A 31 2.63 -1.24 -7.93
N LYS A 32 1.91 -0.14 -8.12
CA LYS A 32 2.26 1.14 -7.51
C LYS A 32 2.18 1.10 -5.98
N ALA A 33 1.16 0.45 -5.44
CA ALA A 33 1.00 0.26 -4.00
C ALA A 33 2.11 -0.62 -3.40
N LYS A 34 2.50 -1.72 -4.06
CA LYS A 34 3.65 -2.55 -3.66
C LYS A 34 4.95 -1.77 -3.59
N ASN A 35 5.24 -0.95 -4.61
CA ASN A 35 6.43 -0.10 -4.62
C ASN A 35 6.41 0.93 -3.47
N ALA A 36 5.28 1.58 -3.25
CA ALA A 36 5.12 2.54 -2.16
C ALA A 36 5.27 1.87 -0.78
N LEU A 37 4.70 0.68 -0.59
CA LEU A 37 4.84 -0.12 0.63
C LEU A 37 6.29 -0.52 0.89
N SER A 38 7.03 -0.96 -0.13
CA SER A 38 8.44 -1.34 0.01
C SER A 38 9.32 -0.15 0.40
N SER A 39 9.10 1.01 -0.24
CA SER A 39 9.81 2.26 0.10
C SER A 39 9.47 2.74 1.50
N ALA A 40 8.19 2.66 1.90
CA ALA A 40 7.77 3.01 3.24
C ALA A 40 8.37 2.06 4.29
N TYR A 41 8.38 0.75 4.03
CA TYR A 41 8.88 -0.26 4.95
C TYR A 41 10.37 -0.06 5.26
N ALA A 42 11.17 0.24 4.24
CA ALA A 42 12.60 0.51 4.39
C ALA A 42 12.91 1.77 5.23
N ASN A 43 11.97 2.71 5.31
CA ASN A 43 12.14 4.00 5.99
C ASN A 43 11.20 4.16 7.21
N SER A 44 10.69 3.05 7.74
CA SER A 44 9.72 3.03 8.84
C SER A 44 10.28 2.31 10.07
N ASN A 45 9.79 2.67 11.26
CA ASN A 45 10.13 1.94 12.49
C ASN A 45 9.34 0.61 12.60
N ALA A 46 9.66 -0.21 13.61
CA ALA A 46 9.03 -1.52 13.79
C ALA A 46 7.49 -1.48 13.91
N ALA A 47 6.93 -0.46 14.56
CA ALA A 47 5.47 -0.32 14.71
C ALA A 47 4.82 0.02 13.36
N GLU A 48 5.40 0.96 12.61
CA GLU A 48 4.95 1.31 11.26
C GLU A 48 5.12 0.14 10.28
N GLN A 49 6.21 -0.63 10.39
CA GLN A 49 6.44 -1.84 9.58
C GLN A 49 5.33 -2.88 9.79
N HIS A 50 4.87 -3.09 11.02
CA HIS A 50 3.73 -3.95 11.30
C HIS A 50 2.45 -3.45 10.61
N GLN A 51 2.19 -2.15 10.65
CA GLN A 51 1.03 -1.56 9.97
C GLN A 51 1.15 -1.66 8.44
N LEU A 52 2.34 -1.44 7.87
CA LEU A 52 2.61 -1.59 6.44
C LEU A 52 2.46 -3.04 5.99
N ARG A 53 2.86 -4.01 6.81
CA ARG A 53 2.69 -5.44 6.53
C ARG A 53 1.21 -5.81 6.43
N ALA A 54 0.36 -5.28 7.31
CA ALA A 54 -1.08 -5.49 7.24
C ALA A 54 -1.68 -4.90 5.95
N LEU A 55 -1.25 -3.69 5.57
CA LEU A 55 -1.68 -3.07 4.31
C LEU A 55 -1.21 -3.85 3.07
N GLN A 56 -0.02 -4.46 3.13
CA GLN A 56 0.50 -5.32 2.07
C GLN A 56 -0.32 -6.60 1.93
N ASP A 57 -0.75 -7.19 3.04
CA ASP A 57 -1.61 -8.37 3.04
C ASP A 57 -2.97 -8.05 2.42
N GLU A 58 -3.61 -6.95 2.86
CA GLU A 58 -4.85 -6.46 2.24
C GLU A 58 -4.70 -6.26 0.73
N LEU A 59 -3.61 -5.64 0.29
CA LEU A 59 -3.35 -5.43 -1.13
C LEU A 59 -3.21 -6.75 -1.91
N ASN A 60 -2.59 -7.76 -1.30
CA ASN A 60 -2.38 -9.06 -1.93
C ASN A 60 -3.69 -9.83 -2.13
N THR A 61 -4.72 -9.55 -1.31
CA THR A 61 -6.06 -10.15 -1.51
C THR A 61 -6.81 -9.61 -2.74
N LEU A 62 -6.32 -8.52 -3.34
CA LEU A 62 -6.94 -7.88 -4.50
C LEU A 62 -6.29 -8.29 -5.83
N GLN A 63 -5.20 -9.07 -5.78
CA GLN A 63 -4.45 -9.55 -6.93
C GLN A 63 -4.84 -10.99 -7.23
#